data_AF-A0A965Q9U8-F1
#
_entry.id   AF-A0A965Q9U8-F1
#
_cell.length_a   1.000
_cell.length_b   1.000
_cell.length_c   1.000
_cell.angle_alpha   90.00
_cell.angle_beta   90.00
_cell.angle_gamma   90.00
#
_symmetry.space_group_name_H-M   'P 1'
#
loop_
_entity.id
_entity.type
_entity.pdbx_description
1 polymer ?
#
loop_
_entity_poly.entity_id
_entity_poly.type
_entity_poly.pdbx_seq_one_letter_code
_entity_poly.pdbx_strand_id
1 'polypeptide(L)'
;MNVRRAAIIVLDGVGIGAARDAAAYGDLGSDTLGNIARAVGGLHLPNLEAAGLGLIRPLHGMRAVLAPTMAYGALQPQSKGKDSTTGHWELAGLHLAEPFPTYPRGFPAEVIAEFAVRTGREVIANEVGSGTAMLDRWGDEHARTGS
;
A
#
# COMPACT_ATOMS: atom_id res chain seq x y z
N MET A 1 19.27 -33.95 3.31
CA MET A 1 19.48 -32.61 3.91
C MET A 1 18.14 -32.10 4.41
N ASN A 2 18.05 -31.73 5.69
CA ASN A 2 16.83 -31.14 6.25
C ASN A 2 16.85 -29.65 5.91
N VAL A 3 15.96 -29.19 5.02
CA VAL A 3 15.92 -27.79 4.60
C VAL A 3 15.19 -26.99 5.68
N ARG A 4 15.88 -26.00 6.28
CA ARG A 4 15.24 -25.00 7.13
C ARG A 4 14.37 -24.12 6.22
N ARG A 5 13.07 -24.06 6.50
CA ARG A 5 12.09 -23.29 5.73
C ARG A 5 11.66 -22.08 6.55
N ALA A 6 11.41 -20.96 5.87
CA ALA A 6 10.77 -19.80 6.44
C ALA A 6 9.55 -19.46 5.56
N ALA A 7 8.48 -18.97 6.19
CA ALA A 7 7.32 -18.43 5.50
C ALA A 7 7.18 -16.95 5.89
N ILE A 8 7.11 -16.08 4.89
CA ILE A 8 6.88 -14.64 5.08
C ILE A 8 5.45 -14.38 4.60
N ILE A 9 4.63 -13.81 5.48
CA ILE A 9 3.24 -13.47 5.19
C ILE A 9 3.11 -11.96 5.29
N VAL A 10 2.73 -11.32 4.18
CA VAL A 10 2.48 -9.87 4.12
C VAL A 10 0.97 -9.65 4.11
N LEU A 11 0.47 -8.91 5.10
CA LEU A 11 -0.91 -8.42 5.12
C LEU A 11 -0.90 -7.02 4.50
N ASP A 12 -1.11 -6.94 3.18
CA ASP A 12 -0.99 -5.68 2.45
C ASP A 12 -2.00 -4.63 2.96
N GLY A 13 -1.54 -3.39 3.11
CA GLY A 13 -2.29 -2.27 3.69
C GLY A 13 -2.46 -2.26 5.22
N VAL A 14 -2.01 -3.28 5.95
CA VAL A 14 -2.22 -3.39 7.41
C VAL A 14 -1.14 -2.63 8.20
N GLY A 15 -1.26 -1.30 8.26
CA GLY A 15 -0.42 -0.42 9.09
C GLY A 15 -0.82 -0.39 10.57
N ILE A 16 0.17 -0.18 11.46
CA ILE A 16 0.01 -0.11 12.93
C ILE A 16 0.22 1.31 13.52
N GLY A 17 -0.12 2.33 12.73
CA GLY A 17 0.04 3.74 13.09
C GLY A 17 0.94 4.50 12.12
N ALA A 18 0.95 5.82 12.27
CA ALA A 18 1.73 6.72 11.44
C ALA A 18 3.23 6.48 11.65
N ALA A 19 3.97 6.43 10.54
CA ALA A 19 5.43 6.42 10.53
C ALA A 19 6.00 7.78 10.98
N ARG A 20 7.29 7.82 11.36
CA ARG A 20 7.96 9.05 11.84
C ARG A 20 7.94 10.18 10.81
N ASP A 21 7.99 9.82 9.54
CA ASP A 21 8.04 10.69 8.37
C ASP A 21 6.67 10.89 7.71
N ALA A 22 5.57 10.47 8.33
CA ALA A 22 4.22 10.55 7.75
C ALA A 22 3.82 11.96 7.27
N ALA A 23 4.36 13.02 7.89
CA ALA A 23 4.16 14.40 7.44
C ALA A 23 4.63 14.65 6.00
N ALA A 24 5.75 14.04 5.58
CA ALA A 24 6.27 14.17 4.22
C ALA A 24 5.33 13.56 3.16
N TYR A 25 4.45 12.65 3.57
CA TYR A 25 3.48 11.98 2.71
C TYR A 25 2.05 12.50 2.85
N GLY A 26 1.83 13.52 3.70
CA GLY A 26 0.50 14.03 4.01
C GLY A 26 -0.36 13.08 4.86
N ASP A 27 0.27 12.11 5.54
CA ASP A 27 -0.42 11.02 6.25
C ASP A 27 -0.40 11.19 7.79
N LEU A 28 -0.26 12.41 8.29
CA LEU A 28 -0.30 12.68 9.74
C LEU A 28 -1.61 12.16 10.34
N GLY A 29 -1.50 11.37 11.40
CA GLY A 29 -2.64 10.75 12.07
C GLY A 29 -3.17 9.47 11.40
N SER A 30 -2.55 9.00 10.31
CA SER A 30 -2.87 7.69 9.73
C SER A 30 -2.66 6.56 10.76
N ASP A 31 -3.61 5.63 10.83
CA ASP A 31 -3.60 4.55 11.80
C ASP A 31 -4.55 3.44 11.35
N THR A 32 -4.15 2.59 10.41
CA THR A 32 -5.05 1.59 9.81
C THR A 32 -5.68 0.67 10.86
N LEU A 33 -4.88 -0.09 11.61
CA LEU A 33 -5.40 -1.02 12.62
C LEU A 33 -6.18 -0.28 13.72
N GLY A 34 -5.70 0.87 14.21
CA GLY A 34 -6.39 1.62 15.25
C GLY A 34 -7.71 2.23 14.78
N ASN A 35 -7.78 2.74 13.54
CA ASN A 35 -9.01 3.25 12.94
C ASN A 35 -10.03 2.13 12.75
N ILE A 36 -9.61 0.97 12.22
CA ILE A 36 -10.49 -0.19 12.06
C ILE A 36 -11.01 -0.64 13.42
N ALA A 37 -10.13 -0.81 14.41
CA ALA A 37 -10.50 -1.22 15.76
C ALA A 37 -11.53 -0.29 16.42
N ARG A 38 -11.43 1.03 16.18
CA ARG A 38 -12.45 1.98 16.64
C ARG A 38 -13.75 1.85 15.87
N ALA A 39 -13.69 1.75 14.54
CA ALA A 39 -14.87 1.72 13.68
C ALA A 39 -15.74 0.48 13.90
N VAL A 40 -15.13 -0.68 14.16
CA VAL A 40 -15.85 -1.95 14.34
C VAL A 40 -16.21 -2.28 15.79
N GLY A 41 -15.93 -1.37 16.73
CA GLY A 41 -16.21 -1.59 18.16
C GLY A 41 -15.20 -2.49 18.88
N GLY A 42 -14.05 -2.75 18.25
CA GLY A 42 -12.93 -3.52 18.79
C GLY A 42 -12.53 -4.67 17.85
N LEU A 43 -11.23 -4.89 17.69
CA LEU A 43 -10.72 -6.06 16.97
C LEU A 43 -10.72 -7.28 17.89
N HIS A 44 -11.20 -8.42 17.37
CA HIS A 44 -11.07 -9.72 18.02
C HIS A 44 -10.25 -10.63 17.11
N LEU A 45 -8.95 -10.73 17.39
CA LEU A 45 -7.98 -11.45 16.55
C LEU A 45 -7.17 -12.41 17.43
N PRO A 46 -7.80 -13.46 18.01
CA PRO A 46 -7.22 -14.23 19.11
C PRO A 46 -5.84 -14.82 18.81
N ASN A 47 -5.58 -15.22 17.55
CA ASN A 47 -4.29 -15.75 17.14
C ASN A 47 -3.21 -14.66 17.06
N LEU A 48 -3.54 -13.47 16.57
CA LEU A 48 -2.59 -12.35 16.50
C LEU A 48 -2.41 -11.68 17.86
N GLU A 49 -3.44 -11.68 18.71
CA GLU A 49 -3.35 -11.31 20.12
C GLU A 49 -2.35 -12.22 20.85
N ALA A 50 -2.51 -13.54 20.72
CA ALA A 50 -1.59 -14.52 21.29
C ALA A 50 -0.16 -14.34 20.75
N ALA A 51 -0.01 -14.01 19.46
CA ALA A 51 1.30 -13.72 18.85
C ALA A 51 1.94 -12.40 19.33
N GLY A 52 1.20 -11.52 20.02
CA GLY A 52 1.72 -10.29 20.62
C GLY A 52 1.40 -9.01 19.85
N LEU A 53 0.48 -9.00 18.87
CA LEU A 53 0.11 -7.80 18.11
C LEU A 53 -0.37 -6.66 19.02
N GLY A 54 -1.16 -6.97 20.07
CA GLY A 54 -1.61 -6.00 21.06
C GLY A 54 -0.51 -5.47 22.00
N LEU A 55 0.68 -6.06 21.99
CA LEU A 55 1.85 -5.58 22.74
C LEU A 55 2.69 -4.56 21.95
N ILE A 56 2.53 -4.48 20.62
CA ILE A 56 3.22 -3.48 19.80
C ILE A 56 2.72 -2.07 20.16
N ARG A 57 1.40 -1.93 20.32
CA ARG A 57 0.72 -0.75 20.87
C ARG A 57 -0.69 -1.12 21.33
N PRO A 58 -1.31 -0.32 22.22
CA PRO A 58 -2.72 -0.50 22.56
C PRO A 58 -3.62 -0.43 21.31
N LEU A 59 -4.50 -1.42 21.15
CA LEU A 59 -5.52 -1.49 20.10
C LEU A 59 -6.87 -1.82 20.75
N HIS A 60 -7.93 -1.13 20.33
CA HIS A 60 -9.26 -1.35 20.88
C HIS A 60 -9.75 -2.78 20.60
N GLY A 61 -10.28 -3.46 21.61
CA GLY A 61 -10.72 -4.86 21.53
C GLY A 61 -9.61 -5.90 21.73
N MET A 62 -8.34 -5.51 21.65
CA MET A 62 -7.22 -6.44 21.85
C MET A 62 -6.66 -6.35 23.27
N ARG A 63 -6.44 -7.51 23.89
CA ARG A 63 -5.84 -7.59 25.23
C ARG A 63 -4.32 -7.69 25.11
N ALA A 64 -3.62 -7.03 26.04
CA ALA A 64 -2.21 -7.31 26.26
C ALA A 64 -2.07 -8.73 26.82
N VAL A 65 -1.21 -9.54 26.19
CA VAL A 65 -0.91 -10.91 26.64
C VAL A 65 0.36 -10.90 27.50
N LEU A 66 0.37 -11.63 28.62
CA LEU A 66 1.53 -11.69 29.52
C LEU A 66 2.70 -12.51 28.95
N ALA A 67 2.40 -13.48 28.09
CA ALA A 67 3.37 -14.38 27.48
C ALA A 67 3.02 -14.58 26.00
N PRO A 68 3.55 -13.77 25.07
CA PRO A 68 3.27 -13.91 23.65
C PRO A 68 3.91 -15.19 23.08
N THR A 69 3.24 -15.82 22.11
CA THR A 69 3.70 -17.06 21.48
C THR A 69 4.77 -16.84 20.41
N MET A 70 5.02 -15.59 20.03
CA MET A 70 5.98 -15.18 18.99
C MET A 70 6.74 -13.93 19.41
N ALA A 71 7.86 -13.66 18.72
CA ALA A 71 8.50 -12.35 18.78
C ALA A 71 7.62 -11.31 18.08
N TYR A 72 7.61 -10.09 18.60
CA TYR A 72 6.75 -9.00 18.12
C TYR A 72 7.53 -7.69 18.05
N GLY A 73 7.07 -6.78 17.19
CA GLY A 73 7.65 -5.45 17.01
C GLY A 73 7.03 -4.73 15.83
N ALA A 74 7.37 -3.45 15.66
CA ALA A 74 7.03 -2.66 14.48
C ALA A 74 8.31 -2.31 13.72
N LEU A 75 8.21 -2.26 12.40
CA LEU A 75 9.29 -1.83 11.51
C LEU A 75 8.99 -0.41 11.00
N GLN A 76 10.03 0.37 10.79
CA GLN A 76 9.96 1.70 10.19
C GLN A 76 10.55 1.61 8.77
N PRO A 77 9.75 1.81 7.72
CA PRO A 77 10.25 1.89 6.35
C PRO A 77 11.40 2.92 6.25
N GLN A 78 12.44 2.56 5.50
CA GLN A 78 13.60 3.40 5.25
C GLN A 78 13.61 3.98 3.83
N SER A 79 13.07 3.25 2.85
CA SER A 79 12.99 3.71 1.46
C SER A 79 12.04 4.89 1.32
N LYS A 80 12.34 5.78 0.37
CA LYS A 80 11.39 6.81 -0.03
C LYS A 80 10.32 6.18 -0.91
N GLY A 81 9.06 6.30 -0.52
CA GLY A 81 7.93 5.70 -1.23
C GLY A 81 7.02 4.94 -0.27
N LYS A 82 5.73 4.90 -0.60
CA LYS A 82 4.70 4.18 0.18
C LYS A 82 3.84 3.24 -0.69
N ASP A 83 4.31 2.92 -1.89
CA ASP A 83 3.67 1.96 -2.78
C ASP A 83 4.07 0.52 -2.43
N SER A 84 3.26 -0.44 -2.88
CA SER A 84 3.47 -1.86 -2.60
C SER A 84 4.83 -2.36 -3.12
N THR A 85 5.30 -1.90 -4.27
CA THR A 85 6.58 -2.35 -4.85
C THR A 85 7.74 -1.96 -3.97
N THR A 86 7.82 -0.69 -3.58
CA THR A 86 8.86 -0.18 -2.66
C THR A 86 8.90 -0.98 -1.36
N GLY A 87 7.74 -1.20 -0.72
CA GLY A 87 7.68 -1.95 0.54
C GLY A 87 8.13 -3.41 0.41
N HIS A 88 7.71 -4.12 -0.64
CA HIS A 88 8.10 -5.52 -0.86
C HIS A 88 9.58 -5.66 -1.21
N TRP A 89 10.14 -4.71 -1.96
CA TRP A 89 11.57 -4.68 -2.28
C TRP A 89 12.42 -4.45 -1.03
N GLU A 90 11.99 -3.58 -0.12
CA GLU A 90 12.68 -3.36 1.16
C GLU A 90 12.65 -4.59 2.06
N LEU A 91 11.53 -5.30 2.14
CA LEU A 91 11.46 -6.59 2.83
C LEU A 91 12.42 -7.64 2.24
N ALA A 92 12.70 -7.55 0.94
CA ALA A 92 13.67 -8.39 0.24
C ALA A 92 15.13 -7.88 0.32
N GLY A 93 15.37 -6.76 1.00
CA GLY A 93 16.71 -6.20 1.26
C GLY A 93 17.15 -5.07 0.33
N LEU A 94 16.26 -4.48 -0.47
CA LEU A 94 16.56 -3.35 -1.34
C LEU A 94 16.14 -2.02 -0.72
N HIS A 95 17.03 -1.03 -0.73
CA HIS A 95 16.71 0.32 -0.29
C HIS A 95 16.53 1.25 -1.51
N LEU A 96 15.36 1.89 -1.61
CA LEU A 96 15.09 2.89 -2.64
C LEU A 96 15.26 4.30 -2.07
N ALA A 97 16.30 5.00 -2.53
CA ALA A 97 16.55 6.38 -2.15
C ALA A 97 15.59 7.38 -2.84
N GLU A 98 15.00 7.00 -3.97
CA GLU A 98 14.06 7.82 -4.73
C GLU A 98 12.75 7.05 -4.95
N PRO A 99 11.57 7.67 -4.71
CA PRO A 99 10.28 7.01 -4.86
C PRO A 99 9.89 6.87 -6.33
N PHE A 100 9.02 5.91 -6.62
CA PHE A 100 8.35 5.88 -7.92
C PHE A 100 7.46 7.12 -8.11
N PRO A 101 7.39 7.69 -9.34
CA PRO A 101 6.50 8.80 -9.64
C PRO A 101 5.03 8.36 -9.52
N THR A 102 4.18 9.27 -9.07
CA THR A 102 2.72 9.11 -9.08
C THR A 102 2.09 10.16 -10.00
N TYR A 103 0.90 9.85 -10.53
CA TYR A 103 0.27 10.65 -11.58
C TYR A 103 -1.18 11.03 -11.22
N PRO A 104 -1.41 11.78 -10.12
CA PRO A 104 -2.76 12.11 -9.65
C PRO A 104 -3.54 13.02 -10.62
N ARG A 105 -2.87 13.61 -11.61
CA ARG A 105 -3.46 14.45 -12.67
C ARG A 105 -3.20 13.88 -14.07
N GLY A 106 -2.98 12.58 -14.17
CA GLY A 106 -2.51 11.93 -15.40
C GLY A 106 -1.00 12.06 -15.60
N PHE A 107 -0.52 11.38 -16.64
CA PHE A 107 0.86 11.42 -17.10
C PHE A 107 1.21 12.78 -17.71
N PRO A 108 2.49 13.18 -17.67
CA PRO A 108 2.98 14.38 -18.33
C PRO A 108 2.70 14.36 -19.85
N ALA A 109 2.46 15.53 -20.43
CA ALA A 109 2.09 15.66 -21.83
C ALA A 109 3.17 15.09 -22.78
N GLU A 110 4.44 15.22 -22.41
CA GLU A 110 5.58 14.68 -23.14
C GLU A 110 5.57 13.14 -23.18
N VAL A 111 5.12 12.48 -22.10
CA VAL A 111 4.99 11.02 -22.06
C VAL A 111 3.86 10.58 -22.98
N ILE A 112 2.72 11.26 -22.92
CA ILE A 112 1.56 10.96 -23.77
C ILE A 112 1.87 11.20 -25.24
N ALA A 113 2.50 12.32 -25.59
CA ALA A 113 2.86 12.65 -26.96
C ALA A 113 3.83 11.63 -27.55
N GLU A 114 4.88 11.26 -26.82
CA GLU A 114 5.84 10.26 -27.27
C GLU A 114 5.18 8.87 -27.44
N PHE A 115 4.30 8.49 -26.50
CA PHE A 115 3.55 7.24 -26.61
C PHE A 115 2.65 7.23 -27.86
N ALA A 116 1.94 8.33 -28.13
CA ALA A 116 1.08 8.45 -29.31
C ALA A 116 1.88 8.33 -30.61
N VAL A 117 3.04 9.00 -30.71
CA VAL A 117 3.93 8.93 -31.88
C VAL A 117 4.42 7.50 -32.11
N ARG A 118 4.86 6.80 -31.06
CA ARG A 118 5.42 5.45 -31.19
C ARG A 118 4.38 4.39 -31.51
N THR A 119 3.16 4.56 -31.02
CA THR A 119 2.08 3.60 -31.24
C THR A 119 1.27 3.89 -32.50
N GLY A 120 1.37 5.11 -33.04
CA GLY A 120 0.53 5.57 -34.15
C GLY A 120 -0.94 5.71 -33.75
N ARG A 121 -1.24 5.88 -32.47
CA ARG A 121 -2.59 6.02 -31.91
C ARG A 121 -2.68 7.26 -31.04
N GLU A 122 -3.81 7.95 -31.10
CA GLU A 122 -4.10 9.00 -30.11
C GLU A 122 -4.30 8.36 -28.74
N VAL A 123 -4.12 9.14 -27.67
CA VAL A 123 -4.35 8.68 -26.29
C VAL A 123 -5.51 9.44 -25.69
N ILE A 124 -6.51 8.71 -25.20
CA ILE A 124 -7.62 9.23 -24.41
C ILE A 124 -7.49 8.83 -22.94
N ALA A 125 -8.33 9.41 -22.07
CA ALA A 125 -8.44 9.03 -20.66
C ALA A 125 -7.14 9.17 -19.82
N ASN A 126 -6.31 10.20 -20.07
CA ASN A 126 -5.16 10.52 -19.23
C ASN A 126 -5.58 11.18 -17.89
N GLU A 127 -6.37 10.46 -17.10
CA GLU A 127 -6.96 10.91 -15.84
C GLU A 127 -7.05 9.76 -14.82
N VAL A 128 -7.34 10.09 -13.56
CA VAL A 128 -7.48 9.09 -12.49
C VAL A 128 -8.93 8.62 -12.39
N GLY A 129 -9.12 7.30 -12.29
CA GLY A 129 -10.41 6.69 -11.95
C GLY A 129 -10.39 5.18 -12.06
N SER A 130 -11.50 4.54 -11.70
CA SER A 130 -11.62 3.09 -11.80
C SER A 130 -11.71 2.63 -13.25
N GLY A 131 -11.24 1.42 -13.54
CA GLY A 131 -11.32 0.85 -14.90
C GLY A 131 -12.76 0.84 -15.43
N THR A 132 -13.75 0.53 -14.60
CA THR A 132 -15.17 0.59 -14.97
C THR A 132 -15.59 2.00 -15.38
N ALA A 133 -15.28 3.01 -14.57
CA ALA A 133 -15.63 4.39 -14.89
C ALA A 133 -14.93 4.90 -16.15
N MET A 134 -13.72 4.44 -16.44
CA MET A 134 -13.00 4.77 -17.67
C MET A 134 -13.68 4.16 -18.89
N LEU A 135 -14.11 2.89 -18.81
CA LEU A 135 -14.83 2.24 -19.89
C LEU A 135 -16.18 2.91 -20.15
N ASP A 136 -16.92 3.25 -19.09
CA ASP A 136 -18.22 3.92 -19.23
C ASP A 136 -18.10 5.30 -19.89
N ARG A 137 -17.00 6.04 -19.64
CA ARG A 137 -16.78 7.38 -20.21
C ARG A 137 -16.14 7.37 -21.60
N TRP A 138 -15.16 6.48 -21.81
CA TRP A 138 -14.26 6.55 -22.96
C TRP A 138 -14.34 5.32 -23.88
N GLY A 139 -15.06 4.28 -23.49
CA GLY A 139 -15.14 3.02 -24.23
C GLY A 139 -15.74 3.18 -25.64
N ASP A 140 -16.83 3.94 -25.76
CA ASP A 140 -17.47 4.20 -27.06
C ASP A 140 -16.57 5.01 -27.99
N GLU A 141 -15.81 5.97 -27.44
CA GLU A 141 -14.85 6.74 -28.21
C GLU A 141 -13.69 5.88 -28.68
N HIS A 142 -13.06 5.11 -27.77
CA HIS A 142 -12.01 4.15 -28.09
C HIS A 142 -12.44 3.18 -29.19
N ALA A 143 -13.65 2.62 -29.09
CA ALA A 143 -14.17 1.68 -30.09
C ALA A 143 -14.36 2.32 -31.47
N ARG A 144 -14.73 3.61 -31.51
CA ARG A 144 -14.95 4.36 -32.75
C ARG A 144 -13.64 4.82 -33.39
N THR A 145 -12.67 5.28 -32.62
CA THR A 145 -11.43 5.92 -33.12
C THR A 145 -10.26 4.97 -33.20
N GLY A 146 -10.25 3.92 -32.37
CA GLY A 146 -9.08 3.08 -32.14
C GLY A 146 -7.94 3.81 -31.41
N SER A 147 -8.27 4.88 -30.68
CA SER A 147 -7.35 5.58 -29.75
C SER A 147 -7.02 4.73 -28.52
#